data_AF-A0A1H3UY49-F1
#
_entry.id   AF-A0A1H3UY49-F1
#
_cell.length_a   1.000
_cell.length_b   1.000
_cell.length_c   1.000
_cell.angle_alpha   90.00
_cell.angle_beta   90.00
_cell.angle_gamma   90.00
#
_symmetry.space_group_name_H-M   'P 1'
#
loop_
_entity.id
_entity.type
_entity.pdbx_description
1 polymer ?
#
loop_
_entity_poly.entity_id
_entity_poly.type
_entity_poly.pdbx_seq_one_letter_code
_entity_poly.pdbx_strand_id
1 'polypeptide(L)'
;MDLEGKRQLRTILAKWIYDKTGGNEYHLAETDEFKVPDGWSGPIPSEDDVAAAIKWLEGEHLVRPHWTMDGLPSVQITHYGVTEMEEAISDPKTRTEHFVPLVNITNIHGSVYGSQIQQGSPGATQTGTFTFDQRNDVEAFIAAARQLLDNVSADVRTRTGADLDAMDRELKDGNPRAGILQALGREVRAALIAAAGSTAVQTLSAIQWP
;
A
#
# COMPACT_ATOMS: atom_id res chain seq x y z
N MET A 1 9.00 0.59 18.95
CA MET A 1 8.48 1.60 18.01
C MET A 1 9.20 2.93 18.21
N ASP A 2 9.53 3.65 17.13
CA ASP A 2 10.12 4.99 17.18
C ASP A 2 9.08 6.07 17.55
N LEU A 3 9.50 7.32 17.70
CA LEU A 3 8.60 8.41 18.14
C LEU A 3 7.50 8.69 17.11
N GLU A 4 7.85 8.64 15.82
CA GLU A 4 6.91 8.90 14.74
C GLU A 4 5.86 7.80 14.65
N GLY A 5 6.26 6.53 14.70
CA GLY A 5 5.32 5.41 14.77
C GLY A 5 4.40 5.50 15.98
N LYS A 6 4.90 5.93 17.15
CA LYS A 6 4.04 6.14 18.32
C LYS A 6 2.98 7.22 18.10
N ARG A 7 3.33 8.33 17.45
CA ARG A 7 2.39 9.41 17.11
C ARG A 7 1.32 8.97 16.12
N GLN A 8 1.74 8.23 15.09
CA GLN A 8 0.82 7.66 14.11
C GLN A 8 -0.12 6.64 14.76
N LEU A 9 0.39 5.76 15.62
CA LEU A 9 -0.42 4.78 16.35
C LEU A 9 -1.49 5.46 17.20
N ARG A 10 -1.14 6.51 17.96
CA ARG A 10 -2.10 7.27 18.77
C ARG A 10 -3.20 7.90 17.91
N THR A 11 -2.82 8.46 16.77
CA THR A 11 -3.74 9.10 15.83
C THR A 11 -4.71 8.09 15.23
N ILE A 12 -4.19 6.96 14.75
CA ILE A 12 -5.01 5.89 14.16
C ILE A 12 -5.93 5.26 15.21
N LEU A 13 -5.42 5.04 16.42
CA LEU A 13 -6.21 4.49 17.52
C LEU A 13 -7.34 5.44 17.91
N ALA A 14 -7.05 6.74 18.05
CA ALA A 14 -8.07 7.74 18.37
C ALA A 14 -9.14 7.84 17.26
N LYS A 15 -8.72 7.81 15.99
CA LYS A 15 -9.65 7.75 14.86
C LYS A 15 -10.51 6.48 14.91
N TRP A 16 -9.92 5.32 15.17
CA TRP A 16 -10.67 4.06 15.27
C TRP A 16 -11.68 4.09 16.43
N ILE A 17 -11.32 4.65 17.59
CA ILE A 17 -12.26 4.84 18.71
C ILE A 17 -13.41 5.76 18.29
N TYR A 18 -13.09 6.88 17.63
CA TYR A 18 -14.10 7.81 17.12
C TYR A 18 -15.06 7.12 16.15
N ASP A 19 -14.53 6.37 15.16
CA ASP A 19 -15.34 5.65 14.17
C ASP A 19 -16.23 4.59 14.84
N LYS A 20 -15.71 3.85 15.83
CA LYS A 20 -16.45 2.80 16.57
C LYS A 20 -17.55 3.36 17.45
N THR A 21 -17.30 4.50 18.08
CA THR A 21 -18.29 5.17 18.94
C THR A 21 -19.26 6.04 18.15
N GLY A 22 -18.92 6.39 16.91
CA GLY A 22 -19.62 7.40 16.11
C GLY A 22 -19.52 8.80 16.73
N GLY A 23 -18.43 9.08 17.45
CA GLY A 23 -18.27 10.29 18.25
C GLY A 23 -19.19 10.39 19.47
N ASN A 24 -19.89 9.31 19.84
CA ASN A 24 -20.78 9.32 20.99
C ASN A 24 -20.03 8.99 22.28
N GLU A 25 -20.00 9.97 23.20
CA GLU A 25 -19.36 9.85 24.51
C GLU A 25 -19.97 8.77 25.41
N TYR A 26 -21.15 8.23 25.11
CA TYR A 26 -21.77 7.16 25.89
C TYR A 26 -21.47 5.76 25.36
N HIS A 27 -20.79 5.64 24.22
CA HIS A 27 -20.41 4.36 23.64
C HIS A 27 -18.99 3.98 24.03
N LEU A 28 -18.77 2.68 24.20
CA LEU A 28 -17.47 2.09 24.48
C LEU A 28 -16.93 1.41 23.22
N ALA A 29 -15.64 1.61 22.97
CA ALA A 29 -14.90 0.86 21.97
C ALA A 29 -14.09 -0.25 22.68
N GLU A 30 -14.34 -1.50 22.29
CA GLU A 30 -13.64 -2.68 22.81
C GLU A 30 -12.28 -2.82 22.09
N THR A 31 -11.19 -2.51 22.79
CA THR A 31 -9.86 -2.32 22.16
C THR A 31 -9.18 -3.61 21.74
N ASP A 32 -9.67 -4.77 22.15
CA ASP A 32 -9.30 -6.08 21.61
C ASP A 32 -9.68 -6.25 20.12
N GLU A 33 -10.75 -5.56 19.69
CA GLU A 33 -11.16 -5.46 18.30
C GLU A 33 -10.26 -4.53 17.48
N PHE A 34 -9.38 -3.75 18.11
CA PHE A 34 -8.48 -2.87 17.38
C PHE A 34 -7.57 -3.70 16.48
N LYS A 35 -7.51 -3.29 15.22
CA LYS A 35 -6.58 -3.78 14.23
C LYS A 35 -6.00 -2.57 13.55
N VAL A 36 -4.69 -2.56 13.36
CA VAL A 36 -4.08 -1.53 12.53
C VAL A 36 -4.70 -1.58 11.14
N PRO A 37 -5.04 -0.43 10.54
CA PRO A 37 -5.61 -0.39 9.21
C PRO A 37 -4.60 -0.94 8.20
N ASP A 38 -5.14 -1.45 7.09
CA ASP A 38 -4.33 -1.80 5.93
C ASP A 38 -3.43 -0.61 5.55
N GLY A 39 -2.17 -0.86 5.22
CA GLY A 39 -1.21 0.21 4.88
C GLY A 39 -0.39 0.79 6.03
N TRP A 40 -0.56 0.29 7.25
CA TRP A 40 0.35 0.60 8.35
C TRP A 40 1.79 0.22 7.98
N SER A 41 2.66 1.23 7.84
CA SER A 41 4.07 1.05 7.48
C SER A 41 4.98 0.78 8.69
N GLY A 42 4.44 0.90 9.91
CA GLY A 42 5.16 0.62 11.14
C GLY A 42 5.22 -0.88 11.48
N PRO A 43 5.99 -1.27 12.51
CA PRO A 43 5.90 -2.62 13.07
C PRO A 43 4.49 -2.85 13.61
N ILE A 44 3.96 -4.07 13.49
CA ILE A 44 2.67 -4.45 14.09
C ILE A 44 2.74 -4.13 15.59
N PRO A 45 1.87 -3.26 16.12
CA PRO A 45 1.90 -2.89 17.53
C PRO A 45 1.59 -4.11 18.39
N SER A 46 2.38 -4.30 19.43
CA SER A 46 2.05 -5.25 20.50
C SER A 46 0.89 -4.73 21.35
N GLU A 47 0.29 -5.59 22.18
CA GLU A 47 -0.71 -5.16 23.17
C GLU A 47 -0.14 -4.07 24.10
N ASP A 48 1.13 -4.17 24.48
CA ASP A 48 1.81 -3.14 25.27
C ASP A 48 1.91 -1.80 24.54
N ASP A 49 2.15 -1.80 23.22
CA ASP A 49 2.16 -0.57 22.42
C ASP A 49 0.78 0.09 22.37
N VAL A 50 -0.28 -0.71 22.22
CA VAL A 50 -1.67 -0.23 22.22
C VAL A 50 -2.04 0.30 23.61
N ALA A 51 -1.73 -0.43 24.68
CA ALA A 51 -1.95 0.01 26.06
C ALA A 51 -1.20 1.32 26.37
N ALA A 52 0.04 1.47 25.89
CA ALA A 52 0.80 2.71 26.03
C ALA A 52 0.19 3.87 25.23
N ALA A 53 -0.37 3.61 24.05
CA ALA A 53 -1.10 4.63 23.29
C ALA A 53 -2.37 5.07 24.02
N ILE A 54 -3.14 4.14 24.60
CA ILE A 54 -4.34 4.43 25.40
C ILE A 54 -3.98 5.29 26.62
N LYS A 55 -2.95 4.90 27.38
CA LYS A 55 -2.47 5.69 28.54
C LYS A 55 -2.07 7.11 28.15
N TRP A 56 -1.48 7.27 26.96
CA TRP A 56 -1.14 8.60 26.48
C TRP A 56 -2.40 9.41 26.14
N LEU A 57 -3.34 8.84 25.40
CA LEU A 57 -4.61 9.50 25.07
C LEU A 57 -5.43 9.86 26.33
N GLU A 58 -5.37 9.02 27.36
CA GLU A 58 -5.94 9.29 28.69
C GLU A 58 -5.24 10.47 29.37
N GLY A 59 -3.91 10.53 29.30
CA GLY A 59 -3.10 11.63 29.82
C GLY A 59 -3.40 12.98 29.16
N GLU A 60 -3.74 12.97 27.86
CA GLU A 60 -4.18 14.16 27.12
C GLU A 60 -5.71 14.40 27.23
N HIS A 61 -6.42 13.64 28.06
CA HIS A 61 -7.87 13.76 28.29
C HIS A 61 -8.76 13.56 27.05
N LEU A 62 -8.24 12.89 26.01
CA LEU A 62 -8.95 12.60 24.76
C LEU A 62 -9.87 11.38 24.91
N VAL A 63 -9.54 10.49 25.84
CA VAL A 63 -10.31 9.27 26.11
C VAL A 63 -10.40 8.98 27.62
N ARG A 64 -11.35 8.12 28.00
CA ARG A 64 -11.51 7.54 29.33
C ARG A 64 -11.47 6.02 29.22
N PRO A 65 -10.35 5.37 29.58
CA PRO A 65 -10.26 3.92 29.58
C PRO A 65 -10.90 3.31 30.86
N HIS A 66 -11.55 2.17 30.68
CA HIS A 66 -12.04 1.31 31.75
C HIS A 66 -11.13 0.09 31.87
N TRP A 67 -10.07 0.24 32.66
CA TRP A 67 -9.06 -0.80 32.86
C TRP A 67 -9.63 -2.04 33.53
N THR A 68 -9.43 -3.19 32.88
CA THR A 68 -9.72 -4.52 33.40
C THR A 68 -8.47 -5.11 34.07
N MET A 69 -8.66 -6.15 34.89
CA MET A 69 -7.54 -6.87 35.51
C MET A 69 -6.73 -7.71 34.51
N ASP A 70 -7.30 -7.99 33.34
CA ASP A 70 -6.69 -8.78 32.27
C ASP A 70 -7.09 -8.18 30.91
N GLY A 71 -6.14 -8.11 29.97
CA GLY A 71 -6.33 -7.56 28.62
C GLY A 71 -6.29 -6.02 28.49
N LEU A 72 -6.67 -5.56 27.29
CA LEU A 72 -6.78 -4.13 26.97
C LEU A 72 -8.12 -3.54 27.49
N PRO A 73 -8.15 -2.25 27.87
CA PRO A 73 -9.36 -1.63 28.44
C PRO A 73 -10.41 -1.36 27.37
N SER A 74 -11.70 -1.37 27.74
CA SER A 74 -12.70 -0.70 26.91
C SER A 74 -12.53 0.82 27.03
N VAL A 75 -12.70 1.56 25.93
CA VAL A 75 -12.35 2.98 25.88
C VAL A 75 -13.54 3.82 25.45
N GLN A 76 -13.83 4.85 26.23
CA GLN A 76 -14.81 5.88 25.92
C GLN A 76 -14.10 7.12 25.36
N ILE A 77 -14.61 7.71 24.29
CA ILE A 77 -14.11 9.00 23.79
C ILE A 77 -14.69 10.15 24.63
N THR A 78 -13.89 11.18 24.93
CA THR A 78 -14.39 12.38 25.62
C THR A 78 -14.92 13.40 24.62
N HIS A 79 -15.73 14.37 25.06
CA HIS A 79 -16.09 15.53 24.25
C HIS A 79 -14.88 16.22 23.61
N TYR A 80 -13.78 16.33 24.36
CA TYR A 80 -12.55 16.92 23.87
C TYR A 80 -11.93 16.08 22.73
N GLY A 81 -11.83 14.78 22.93
CA GLY A 81 -11.36 13.86 21.89
C GLY A 81 -12.24 13.85 20.64
N VAL A 82 -13.57 13.98 20.80
CA VAL A 82 -14.52 14.12 19.68
C VAL A 82 -14.22 15.39 18.89
N THR A 83 -14.15 16.53 19.58
CA THR A 83 -13.94 17.84 18.95
C THR A 83 -12.62 17.87 18.19
N GLU A 84 -11.54 17.38 18.78
CA GLU A 84 -10.25 17.36 18.12
C GLU A 84 -10.21 16.38 16.94
N MET A 85 -10.93 15.25 17.02
CA MET A 85 -11.01 14.33 15.89
C MET A 85 -11.85 14.90 14.74
N GLU A 86 -12.94 15.61 15.05
CA GLU A 86 -13.71 16.34 14.04
C GLU A 86 -12.86 17.42 13.37
N GLU A 87 -12.03 18.14 14.13
CA GLU A 87 -11.07 19.11 13.57
C GLU A 87 -10.09 18.40 12.63
N ALA A 88 -9.45 17.31 13.09
CA ALA A 88 -8.51 16.51 12.29
C ALA A 88 -9.16 15.95 11.01
N ILE A 89 -10.44 15.55 11.07
CA ILE A 89 -11.19 15.03 9.92
C ILE A 89 -11.59 16.18 8.97
N SER A 90 -11.93 17.35 9.50
CA SER A 90 -12.36 18.51 8.71
C SER A 90 -11.22 19.15 7.92
N ASP A 91 -10.00 19.14 8.46
CA ASP A 91 -8.78 19.56 7.76
C ASP A 91 -7.68 18.48 7.84
N PRO A 92 -7.82 17.39 7.07
CA PRO A 92 -6.95 16.22 7.17
C PRO A 92 -5.51 16.49 6.72
N LYS A 93 -5.22 17.65 6.12
CA LYS A 93 -3.89 18.05 5.66
C LYS A 93 -3.08 18.74 6.74
N THR A 94 -3.74 19.19 7.79
CA THR A 94 -3.10 19.87 8.89
C THR A 94 -3.03 18.95 10.10
N ARG A 95 -2.03 19.20 10.94
CA ARG A 95 -1.96 18.55 12.25
C ARG A 95 -2.90 19.30 13.20
N THR A 96 -3.54 18.59 14.11
CA THR A 96 -4.19 19.23 15.26
C THR A 96 -3.15 19.42 16.38
N GLU A 97 -3.60 19.70 17.60
CA GLU A 97 -2.73 19.77 18.76
C GLU A 97 -2.01 18.44 19.01
N HIS A 98 -2.73 17.32 18.93
CA HIS A 98 -2.26 15.98 19.30
C HIS A 98 -2.11 15.02 18.12
N PHE A 99 -2.80 15.25 17.01
CA PHE A 99 -2.85 14.29 15.89
C PHE A 99 -2.03 14.74 14.69
N VAL A 100 -1.38 13.77 14.04
CA VAL A 100 -0.69 13.99 12.77
C VAL A 100 -1.70 14.10 11.62
N PRO A 101 -1.36 14.76 10.49
CA PRO A 101 -2.26 14.89 9.36
C PRO A 101 -2.79 13.54 8.86
N LEU A 102 -4.11 13.44 8.69
CA LEU A 102 -4.81 12.23 8.25
C LEU A 102 -4.61 11.91 6.75
N VAL A 103 -4.13 12.86 5.94
CA VAL A 103 -3.86 12.67 4.50
C VAL A 103 -2.72 11.70 4.18
N ASN A 104 -1.93 11.27 5.15
CA ASN A 104 -0.80 10.35 4.91
C ASN A 104 -1.18 8.85 4.92
N ILE A 105 -2.46 8.50 5.02
CA ILE A 105 -2.90 7.10 4.90
C ILE A 105 -3.40 6.87 3.46
N THR A 106 -2.47 6.87 2.49
CA THR A 106 -2.78 6.48 1.10
C THR A 106 -2.42 5.01 0.92
N ASN A 107 -3.44 4.14 0.83
CA ASN A 107 -3.26 2.72 0.56
C ASN A 107 -3.07 2.45 -0.94
N ILE A 108 -1.92 1.90 -1.31
CA ILE A 108 -1.73 1.20 -2.60
C ILE A 108 -1.17 -0.18 -2.30
N HIS A 109 -1.91 -1.21 -2.69
CA HIS A 109 -1.44 -2.60 -2.61
C HIS A 109 -0.79 -3.03 -3.94
N GLY A 110 0.43 -3.58 -3.86
CA GLY A 110 1.20 -4.19 -4.97
C GLY A 110 2.53 -3.47 -5.28
N SER A 111 3.42 -4.10 -6.04
CA SER A 111 4.64 -3.44 -6.56
C SER A 111 4.24 -2.23 -7.39
N VAL A 112 4.59 -1.04 -6.92
CA VAL A 112 4.20 0.22 -7.55
C VAL A 112 5.32 0.70 -8.48
N TYR A 113 5.35 0.19 -9.71
CA TYR A 113 6.16 0.75 -10.78
C TYR A 113 5.24 1.52 -11.73
N GLY A 114 5.45 2.84 -11.83
CA GLY A 114 4.67 3.71 -12.72
C GLY A 114 3.31 4.20 -12.18
N SER A 115 3.09 4.22 -10.85
CA SER A 115 1.84 4.82 -10.33
C SER A 115 1.76 6.29 -10.67
N GLN A 116 0.69 6.61 -11.38
CA GLN A 116 0.19 7.95 -11.57
C GLN A 116 -0.98 8.14 -10.59
N ILE A 117 -0.67 8.37 -9.31
CA ILE A 117 -1.69 8.67 -8.30
C ILE A 117 -2.25 10.05 -8.63
N GLN A 118 -3.45 10.07 -9.18
CA GLN A 118 -4.19 11.27 -9.45
C GLN A 118 -5.28 11.43 -8.39
N GLN A 119 -5.05 12.29 -7.41
CA GLN A 119 -6.15 12.75 -6.56
C GLN A 119 -7.05 13.66 -7.40
N GLY A 120 -8.29 13.19 -7.59
CA GLY A 120 -9.26 13.78 -8.51
C GLY A 120 -9.48 15.26 -8.25
N SER A 121 -9.08 16.08 -9.23
CA SER A 121 -9.67 17.39 -9.48
C SER A 121 -10.14 17.41 -10.94
N PRO A 122 -11.29 18.05 -11.26
CA PRO A 122 -11.76 18.12 -12.65
C PRO A 122 -10.70 18.79 -13.53
N GLY A 123 -10.16 18.07 -14.51
CA GLY A 123 -9.11 18.57 -15.42
C GLY A 123 -7.68 18.13 -15.09
N ALA A 124 -7.49 17.26 -14.09
CA ALA A 124 -6.17 16.69 -13.85
C ALA A 124 -5.75 15.81 -15.06
N THR A 125 -4.63 16.15 -15.71
CA THR A 125 -3.91 15.27 -16.64
C THR A 125 -2.58 14.88 -16.00
N GLN A 126 -2.25 13.60 -16.02
CA GLN A 126 -0.96 13.12 -15.57
C GLN A 126 -0.20 12.54 -16.76
N THR A 127 1.07 12.90 -16.86
CA THR A 127 2.01 12.42 -17.88
C THR A 127 3.15 11.70 -17.18
N GLY A 128 3.38 10.45 -17.55
CA GLY A 128 4.48 9.64 -17.03
C GLY A 128 5.66 9.72 -17.98
N THR A 129 6.80 10.21 -17.50
CA THR A 129 8.04 10.22 -18.28
C THR A 129 8.80 8.93 -17.96
N PHE A 130 8.83 8.00 -18.91
CA PHE A 130 9.68 6.81 -18.81
C PHE A 130 11.14 7.24 -18.93
N THR A 131 11.94 6.96 -17.90
CA THR A 131 13.40 7.16 -17.97
C THR A 131 14.03 6.06 -18.83
N PHE A 132 15.06 6.43 -19.58
CA PHE A 132 15.74 5.60 -20.59
C PHE A 132 16.24 4.23 -20.08
N ASP A 133 16.47 4.06 -18.77
CA ASP A 133 16.87 2.78 -18.18
C ASP A 133 15.81 1.67 -18.36
N GLN A 134 14.53 2.01 -18.25
CA GLN A 134 13.46 1.00 -18.33
C GLN A 134 13.31 0.40 -19.72
N ARG A 135 13.77 1.09 -20.77
CA ARG A 135 13.74 0.55 -22.14
C ARG A 135 14.73 -0.62 -22.28
N ASN A 136 15.95 -0.44 -21.77
CA ASN A 136 16.99 -1.46 -21.81
C ASN A 136 16.57 -2.70 -21.01
N ASP A 137 15.89 -2.50 -19.88
CA ASP A 137 15.37 -3.60 -19.06
C ASP A 137 14.29 -4.42 -19.78
N VAL A 138 13.39 -3.75 -20.50
CA VAL A 138 12.35 -4.44 -21.29
C VAL A 138 12.98 -5.18 -22.48
N GLU A 139 13.96 -4.59 -23.15
CA GLU A 139 14.70 -5.25 -24.23
C GLU A 139 15.46 -6.49 -23.72
N ALA A 140 16.14 -6.39 -22.57
CA ALA A 140 16.80 -7.50 -21.92
C ALA A 140 15.82 -8.63 -21.53
N PHE A 141 14.64 -8.26 -21.01
CA PHE A 141 13.59 -9.22 -20.69
C PHE A 141 13.08 -9.96 -21.93
N ILE A 142 12.78 -9.23 -23.02
CA ILE A 142 12.31 -9.86 -24.27
C ILE A 142 13.37 -10.83 -24.80
N ALA A 143 14.64 -10.45 -24.79
CA ALA A 143 15.73 -11.31 -25.24
C ALA A 143 15.83 -12.60 -24.40
N ALA A 144 15.80 -12.48 -23.07
CA ALA A 144 15.83 -13.63 -22.17
C ALA A 144 14.59 -14.53 -22.31
N ALA A 145 13.41 -13.93 -22.44
CA ALA A 145 12.17 -14.67 -22.66
C ALA A 145 12.20 -15.47 -23.97
N ARG A 146 12.74 -14.90 -25.05
CA ARG A 146 12.90 -15.62 -26.33
C ARG A 146 13.84 -16.82 -26.21
N GLN A 147 14.93 -16.72 -25.46
CA GLN A 147 15.83 -17.87 -25.24
C GLN A 147 15.14 -19.02 -24.50
N LEU A 148 14.17 -18.70 -23.62
CA LEU A 148 13.40 -19.71 -22.88
C LEU A 148 12.31 -20.37 -23.74
N LEU A 149 11.82 -19.69 -24.79
CA LEU A 149 10.77 -20.21 -25.67
C LEU A 149 11.14 -21.49 -26.42
N ASP A 150 12.43 -21.71 -26.67
CA ASP A 150 12.90 -22.91 -27.35
C ASP A 150 12.69 -24.18 -26.51
N ASN A 151 12.60 -24.04 -25.19
CA ASN A 151 12.50 -25.15 -24.24
C ASN A 151 11.07 -25.40 -23.71
N VAL A 152 10.06 -24.69 -24.21
CA VAL A 152 8.65 -24.88 -23.81
C VAL A 152 7.82 -25.59 -24.89
N SER A 153 6.62 -26.04 -24.53
CA SER A 153 5.68 -26.69 -25.46
C SER A 153 5.27 -25.75 -26.62
N ALA A 154 4.87 -26.33 -27.75
CA ALA A 154 4.48 -25.57 -28.94
C ALA A 154 3.32 -24.58 -28.68
N ASP A 155 2.37 -24.95 -27.81
CA ASP A 155 1.23 -24.11 -27.46
C ASP A 155 1.67 -22.87 -26.66
N VAL A 156 2.51 -23.07 -25.63
CA VAL A 156 3.08 -21.98 -24.84
C VAL A 156 3.97 -21.11 -25.73
N ARG A 157 4.75 -21.73 -26.62
CA ARG A 157 5.63 -21.01 -27.55
C ARG A 157 4.85 -20.08 -28.46
N THR A 158 3.75 -20.55 -29.02
CA THR A 158 2.93 -19.77 -29.97
C THR A 158 2.28 -18.57 -29.27
N ARG A 159 1.66 -18.80 -28.11
CA ARG A 159 0.98 -17.74 -27.36
C ARG A 159 1.98 -16.70 -26.82
N THR A 160 2.98 -17.15 -26.07
CA THR A 160 3.97 -16.27 -25.46
C THR A 160 4.83 -15.56 -26.51
N GLY A 161 5.08 -16.20 -27.66
CA GLY A 161 5.76 -15.56 -28.79
C GLY A 161 4.99 -14.37 -29.36
N ALA A 162 3.66 -14.49 -29.49
CA ALA A 162 2.81 -13.39 -29.96
C ALA A 162 2.82 -12.20 -28.99
N ASP A 163 2.83 -12.47 -27.68
CA ASP A 163 2.90 -11.43 -26.64
C ASP A 163 4.26 -10.72 -26.67
N LEU A 164 5.36 -11.46 -26.83
CA LEU A 164 6.70 -10.87 -27.01
C LEU A 164 6.82 -10.02 -28.28
N ASP A 165 6.18 -10.42 -29.38
CA ASP A 165 6.14 -9.62 -30.60
C ASP A 165 5.32 -8.33 -30.41
N ALA A 166 4.26 -8.36 -29.60
CA ALA A 166 3.50 -7.18 -29.26
C ALA A 166 4.31 -6.21 -28.38
N MET A 167 5.06 -6.74 -27.41
CA MET A 167 5.96 -5.94 -26.57
C MET A 167 7.08 -5.28 -27.40
N ASP A 168 7.70 -6.01 -28.32
CA ASP A 168 8.75 -5.49 -29.21
C ASP A 168 8.22 -4.38 -30.14
N ARG A 169 6.97 -4.51 -30.64
CA ARG A 169 6.30 -3.46 -31.41
C ARG A 169 6.04 -2.21 -30.58
N GLU A 170 5.55 -2.39 -29.35
CA GLU A 170 5.26 -1.27 -28.44
C GLU A 170 6.55 -0.52 -28.08
N LEU A 171 7.66 -1.22 -27.83
CA LEU A 171 8.97 -0.61 -27.58
C LEU A 171 9.54 0.18 -28.76
N LYS A 172 9.27 -0.28 -29.99
CA LYS A 172 9.71 0.40 -31.21
C LYS A 172 8.90 1.67 -31.48
N ASP A 173 7.74 1.82 -30.85
CA ASP A 173 7.01 3.08 -30.87
C ASP A 173 7.81 4.17 -30.14
N GLY A 174 7.78 5.40 -30.63
CA GLY A 174 8.54 6.52 -30.07
C GLY A 174 8.07 6.92 -28.67
N ASN A 175 6.90 6.43 -28.24
CA ASN A 175 6.30 6.67 -26.94
C ASN A 175 5.58 5.39 -26.42
N PRO A 176 6.33 4.37 -25.97
CA PRO A 176 5.77 3.11 -25.54
C PRO A 176 4.80 3.28 -24.36
N ARG A 177 3.62 2.64 -24.43
CA ARG A 177 2.65 2.64 -23.33
C ARG A 177 3.05 1.58 -22.32
N ALA A 178 3.68 1.97 -21.21
CA ALA A 178 4.18 0.97 -20.27
C ALA A 178 3.10 0.13 -19.59
N GLY A 179 1.86 0.62 -19.45
CA GLY A 179 0.77 -0.21 -18.94
C GLY A 179 0.56 -1.47 -19.78
N ILE A 180 0.76 -1.38 -21.10
CA ILE A 180 0.69 -2.53 -22.01
C ILE A 180 1.91 -3.42 -21.85
N LEU A 181 3.12 -2.83 -21.81
CA LEU A 181 4.36 -3.58 -21.61
C LEU A 181 4.33 -4.38 -20.30
N GLN A 182 3.89 -3.77 -19.20
CA GLN A 182 3.77 -4.40 -17.89
C GLN A 182 2.77 -5.55 -17.87
N ALA A 183 1.59 -5.36 -18.48
CA ALA A 183 0.57 -6.39 -18.56
C ALA A 183 1.09 -7.62 -19.33
N LEU A 184 1.64 -7.39 -20.53
CA LEU A 184 2.20 -8.45 -21.36
C LEU A 184 3.40 -9.14 -20.70
N GLY A 185 4.32 -8.38 -20.12
CA GLY A 185 5.50 -8.94 -19.45
C GLY A 185 5.16 -9.79 -18.24
N ARG A 186 4.11 -9.42 -17.48
CA ARG A 186 3.60 -10.25 -16.37
C ARG A 186 3.03 -11.57 -16.89
N GLU A 187 2.25 -11.54 -17.96
CA GLU A 187 1.68 -12.76 -18.57
C GLU A 187 2.78 -13.67 -19.13
N VAL A 188 3.73 -13.12 -19.89
CA VAL A 188 4.90 -13.83 -20.43
C VAL A 188 5.71 -14.48 -19.32
N ARG A 189 6.02 -13.73 -18.25
CA ARG A 189 6.78 -14.24 -17.11
C ARG A 189 6.05 -15.40 -16.43
N ALA A 190 4.75 -15.26 -16.17
CA ALA A 190 3.94 -16.31 -15.56
C ALA A 190 3.89 -17.57 -16.43
N ALA A 191 3.68 -17.42 -17.74
CA ALA A 191 3.63 -18.54 -18.68
C ALA A 191 4.98 -19.28 -18.76
N LEU A 192 6.10 -18.55 -18.82
CA LEU A 192 7.43 -19.15 -18.88
C LEU A 192 7.83 -19.83 -17.58
N ILE A 193 7.51 -19.25 -16.42
CA ILE A 193 7.77 -19.89 -15.12
C ILE A 193 6.96 -21.19 -14.99
N ALA A 194 5.68 -21.17 -15.39
CA ALA A 194 4.83 -22.34 -15.36
C ALA A 194 5.32 -23.46 -16.30
N ALA A 195 5.88 -23.10 -17.46
CA ALA A 195 6.29 -24.07 -18.48
C ALA A 195 7.74 -24.58 -18.32
N ALA A 196 8.68 -23.73 -17.94
CA ALA A 196 10.11 -24.03 -17.91
C ALA A 196 10.70 -24.15 -16.48
N GLY A 197 9.89 -23.92 -15.43
CA GLY A 197 10.27 -24.19 -14.05
C GLY A 197 11.41 -23.32 -13.52
N SER A 198 12.29 -23.91 -12.71
CA SER A 198 13.30 -23.18 -11.91
C SER A 198 14.34 -22.41 -12.73
N THR A 199 14.68 -22.88 -13.94
CA THR A 199 15.61 -22.18 -14.85
C THR A 199 15.02 -20.85 -15.32
N ALA A 200 13.73 -20.84 -15.70
CA ALA A 200 13.04 -19.62 -16.10
C ALA A 200 12.91 -18.63 -14.92
N VAL A 201 12.71 -19.14 -13.70
CA VAL A 201 12.71 -18.30 -12.50
C VAL A 201 14.06 -17.62 -12.32
N GLN A 202 15.18 -18.34 -12.39
CA GLN A 202 16.52 -17.75 -12.21
C GLN A 202 16.85 -16.70 -13.28
N THR A 203 16.60 -17.00 -14.56
CA THR A 203 16.93 -16.07 -15.65
C THR A 203 16.04 -14.82 -15.62
N LEU A 204 14.74 -14.96 -15.38
CA LEU A 204 13.80 -13.82 -15.41
C LEU A 204 13.81 -13.02 -14.10
N SER A 205 14.13 -13.62 -12.96
CA SER A 205 14.24 -12.91 -11.67
C SER A 205 15.48 -12.00 -11.59
N ALA A 206 16.52 -12.30 -12.36
CA ALA A 206 17.74 -11.47 -12.44
C ALA A 206 17.53 -10.15 -13.20
N ILE A 207 16.47 -10.05 -14.02
CA ILE A 207 16.16 -8.83 -14.78
C ILE A 207 15.17 -7.99 -13.96
N GLN A 208 15.56 -6.75 -13.63
CA GLN A 208 14.66 -5.80 -13.00
C GLN A 208 13.53 -5.49 -13.97
N TRP A 209 12.36 -6.06 -13.71
CA TRP A 209 11.16 -5.81 -14.48
C TRP A 209 10.32 -4.75 -13.74
N PRO A 210 9.91 -3.66 -14.42
CA PRO A 210 8.99 -2.69 -13.84
C PRO A 210 7.60 -3.30 -13.60
#